data_AF-A0A943JYP7-F1
#
_entry.id   AF-A0A943JYP7-F1
#
_cell.length_a   1.000
_cell.length_b   1.000
_cell.length_c   1.000
_cell.angle_alpha   90.00
_cell.angle_beta   90.00
_cell.angle_gamma   90.00
#
_symmetry.space_group_name_H-M   'P 1'
#
loop_
_entity.id
_entity.type
_entity.pdbx_description
1 polymer ?
#
loop_
_entity_poly.entity_id
_entity_poly.type
_entity_poly.pdbx_seq_one_letter_code
_entity_poly.pdbx_strand_id
1 'polypeptide(L)'
;MHELTCNQVITLLTFYIENKLNKNLSRQISEHLAICPKCMEKYQKLRKILENFSEIKSRISEDELEVDASIYETPQYEKFKANLSAYIDNELSDSDNIKIKKIAISNPLARRDLENIYAFKQLLQTSFNRTKNELKQDYSRKTLEKLYQTKNETKIPQFYKLAGIFMCILLFMLIGILNMLNF
;
A
#
# COMPACT_ATOMS: atom_id res chain seq x y z
N MET A 1 8.82 17.66 -50.82
CA MET A 1 8.29 16.59 -49.96
C MET A 1 8.81 16.81 -48.56
N HIS A 2 7.96 16.99 -47.57
CA HIS A 2 8.37 17.20 -46.18
C HIS A 2 8.64 15.82 -45.57
N GLU A 3 9.91 15.44 -45.45
CA GLU A 3 10.28 14.19 -44.79
C GLU A 3 10.12 14.35 -43.28
N LEU A 4 9.31 13.48 -42.67
CA LEU A 4 9.19 13.42 -41.21
C LEU A 4 10.52 12.94 -40.62
N THR A 5 10.97 13.61 -39.57
CA THR A 5 12.16 13.19 -38.82
C THR A 5 11.83 11.96 -37.97
N CYS A 6 12.82 11.14 -37.67
CA CYS A 6 12.65 9.94 -36.83
C CYS A 6 12.00 10.27 -35.47
N ASN A 7 12.31 11.42 -34.87
CA ASN A 7 11.72 11.84 -33.61
C ASN A 7 10.22 12.12 -33.73
N GLN A 8 9.79 12.79 -34.80
CA GLN A 8 8.37 13.03 -35.07
C GLN A 8 7.63 11.71 -35.29
N VAL A 9 8.23 10.78 -36.03
CA VAL A 9 7.64 9.45 -36.24
C VAL A 9 7.48 8.71 -34.92
N ILE A 10 8.52 8.66 -34.08
CA ILE A 10 8.47 7.97 -32.78
C ILE A 10 7.34 8.49 -31.89
N THR A 11 7.17 9.81 -31.78
CA THR A 11 6.09 10.42 -30.98
C THR A 11 4.71 10.05 -31.52
N LEU A 12 4.59 9.85 -32.84
CA LEU A 12 3.32 9.57 -33.51
C LEU A 12 3.03 8.07 -33.65
N LEU A 13 3.96 7.17 -33.32
CA LEU A 13 3.81 5.73 -33.49
C LEU A 13 2.59 5.17 -32.74
N THR A 14 2.34 5.61 -31.50
CA THR A 14 1.20 5.14 -30.71
C THR A 14 -0.12 5.50 -31.39
N PHE A 15 -0.27 6.74 -31.84
CA PHE A 15 -1.46 7.20 -32.55
C PHE A 15 -1.63 6.52 -33.91
N TYR A 16 -0.51 6.21 -34.58
CA TYR A 16 -0.50 5.46 -35.83
C TYR A 16 -0.99 4.02 -35.64
N ILE A 17 -0.52 3.33 -34.59
CA ILE A 17 -0.95 1.96 -34.26
C ILE A 17 -2.46 1.92 -33.94
N GLU A 18 -2.98 2.94 -33.24
CA GLU A 18 -4.40 3.05 -32.89
C GLU A 18 -5.29 3.60 -34.02
N ASN A 19 -4.74 3.82 -35.23
CA ASN A 19 -5.45 4.42 -36.37
C ASN A 19 -6.10 5.79 -36.08
N LYS A 20 -5.53 6.57 -35.15
CA LYS A 20 -6.04 7.89 -34.74
C LYS A 20 -5.44 9.07 -35.51
N LEU A 21 -4.67 8.79 -36.57
CA LEU A 21 -4.03 9.81 -37.39
C LEU A 21 -4.84 10.11 -38.65
N ASN A 22 -4.71 11.34 -39.16
CA ASN A 22 -5.29 11.70 -40.45
C ASN A 22 -4.63 10.88 -41.59
N LYS A 23 -5.35 10.71 -42.70
CA LYS A 23 -4.91 9.86 -43.82
C LYS A 23 -3.55 10.30 -44.41
N ASN A 24 -3.27 11.60 -44.41
CA ASN A 24 -2.04 12.15 -44.98
C ASN A 24 -0.81 11.86 -44.09
N LEU A 25 -0.94 12.03 -42.77
CA LEU A 25 0.13 11.78 -41.80
C LEU A 25 0.37 10.29 -41.61
N SER A 26 -0.70 9.48 -41.64
CA SER A 26 -0.61 8.02 -41.67
C SER A 26 0.22 7.54 -42.87
N ARG A 27 -0.04 8.10 -44.06
CA ARG A 27 0.75 7.81 -45.26
C ARG A 27 2.23 8.21 -45.10
N GLN A 28 2.52 9.41 -44.62
CA GLN A 28 3.91 9.86 -44.40
C GLN A 28 4.67 8.99 -43.40
N ILE A 29 4.01 8.52 -42.33
CA ILE A 29 4.61 7.59 -41.36
C ILE A 29 4.85 6.23 -42.02
N SER A 30 3.90 5.72 -42.81
CA SER A 30 4.07 4.44 -43.53
C SER A 30 5.24 4.49 -44.52
N GLU A 31 5.37 5.59 -45.26
CA GLU A 31 6.48 5.83 -46.20
C GLU A 31 7.82 5.90 -45.44
N HIS A 32 7.85 6.57 -44.27
CA HIS A 32 9.06 6.62 -43.44
C HIS A 32 9.43 5.26 -42.82
N LEU A 33 8.45 4.47 -42.36
CA LEU A 33 8.68 3.14 -41.79
C LEU A 33 9.20 2.14 -42.82
N ALA A 34 8.83 2.29 -44.10
CA ALA A 34 9.37 1.48 -45.19
C ALA A 34 10.87 1.73 -45.45
N ILE A 35 11.35 2.95 -45.15
CA ILE A 35 12.73 3.38 -45.45
C ILE A 35 13.63 3.26 -44.20
N CYS A 36 13.10 3.52 -43.01
CA CYS A 36 13.89 3.64 -41.78
C CYS A 36 13.79 2.37 -40.90
N PRO A 37 14.82 1.49 -40.88
CA PRO A 37 14.78 0.25 -40.10
C PRO A 37 14.71 0.51 -38.59
N LYS A 38 15.32 1.60 -38.11
CA LYS A 38 15.31 1.99 -36.68
C LYS A 38 13.89 2.33 -36.19
N CYS A 39 13.11 3.03 -36.99
CA CYS A 39 11.72 3.36 -36.65
C CYS A 39 10.81 2.13 -36.79
N MET A 40 11.06 1.28 -37.79
CA MET A 40 10.33 0.03 -37.98
C MET A 40 10.49 -0.94 -36.81
N GLU A 41 11.71 -1.10 -36.28
CA GLU A 41 11.95 -1.93 -35.10
C GLU A 41 11.19 -1.41 -33.86
N LYS A 42 11.18 -0.08 -33.65
CA LYS A 42 10.42 0.55 -32.57
C LYS A 42 8.92 0.35 -32.73
N TYR A 43 8.39 0.51 -33.94
CA TYR A 43 6.99 0.24 -34.27
C TYR A 43 6.62 -1.21 -33.94
N GLN A 44 7.41 -2.19 -34.35
CA GLN A 44 7.15 -3.61 -34.07
C GLN A 44 7.15 -3.91 -32.56
N LYS A 45 8.08 -3.34 -31.79
CA LYS A 45 8.12 -3.51 -30.33
C LYS A 45 6.87 -2.91 -29.67
N LEU A 46 6.53 -1.66 -30.02
CA LEU A 46 5.34 -0.98 -29.50
C LEU A 46 4.06 -1.73 -29.85
N ARG A 47 3.94 -2.22 -31.09
CA ARG A 47 2.80 -3.00 -31.55
C ARG A 47 2.64 -4.30 -30.77
N LYS A 48 3.72 -5.07 -30.57
CA LYS A 48 3.69 -6.31 -29.77
C LYS A 48 3.26 -6.05 -28.33
N ILE A 49 3.76 -4.97 -27.72
CA ILE A 49 3.37 -4.59 -26.36
C ILE A 49 1.87 -4.32 -26.30
N LEU A 50 1.33 -3.52 -27.23
CA LEU A 50 -0.10 -3.20 -27.31
C LEU A 50 -0.97 -4.44 -27.59
N GLU A 51 -0.54 -5.31 -28.50
CA GLU A 51 -1.21 -6.59 -28.78
C GLU A 51 -1.26 -7.48 -27.54
N ASN A 52 -0.15 -7.64 -26.81
CA ASN A 52 -0.11 -8.38 -25.56
C ASN A 52 -1.02 -7.75 -24.48
N PHE A 53 -1.04 -6.43 -24.36
CA PHE A 53 -1.97 -5.75 -23.44
C PHE A 53 -3.43 -5.99 -23.81
N SER A 54 -3.76 -5.99 -25.12
CA SER A 54 -5.11 -6.29 -25.59
C SER A 54 -5.51 -7.74 -25.34
N GLU A 55 -4.57 -8.68 -25.49
CA GLU A 55 -4.78 -10.11 -25.22
C GLU A 55 -4.93 -10.38 -23.72
N ILE A 56 -4.13 -9.73 -22.87
CA ILE A 56 -4.29 -9.78 -21.42
C ILE A 56 -5.66 -9.21 -21.04
N LYS A 57 -6.05 -8.07 -21.63
CA LYS A 57 -7.36 -7.48 -21.40
C LYS A 57 -8.48 -8.44 -21.82
N SER A 58 -8.42 -9.06 -23.00
CA SER A 58 -9.46 -10.02 -23.43
C SER A 58 -9.52 -11.26 -22.54
N ARG A 59 -8.38 -11.78 -22.06
CA ARG A 59 -8.37 -12.90 -21.10
C ARG A 59 -8.97 -12.54 -19.75
N ILE A 60 -8.76 -11.31 -19.27
CA ILE A 60 -9.43 -10.78 -18.08
C ILE A 60 -10.94 -10.60 -18.34
N SER A 61 -11.32 -10.23 -19.57
CA SER A 61 -12.71 -10.02 -19.97
C SER A 61 -13.50 -11.32 -20.16
N GLU A 62 -12.85 -12.42 -20.56
CA GLU A 62 -13.50 -13.71 -20.78
C GLU A 62 -13.81 -14.47 -19.47
N ASP A 63 -13.01 -14.27 -18.42
CA ASP A 63 -13.30 -14.81 -17.08
C ASP A 63 -14.33 -13.97 -16.30
N GLU A 64 -14.55 -12.70 -16.69
CA GLU A 64 -15.71 -11.92 -16.28
C GLU A 64 -16.85 -12.17 -17.26
N LEU A 65 -17.72 -13.14 -16.96
CA LEU A 65 -19.08 -13.16 -17.52
C LEU A 65 -19.63 -11.72 -17.47
N GLU A 66 -19.72 -11.07 -18.65
CA GLU A 66 -20.33 -9.77 -18.88
C GLU A 66 -21.84 -9.88 -18.60
N VAL A 67 -22.16 -10.00 -17.31
CA VAL A 67 -23.37 -9.43 -16.78
C VAL A 67 -23.13 -7.93 -16.89
N ASP A 68 -23.67 -7.30 -17.94
CA ASP A 68 -23.59 -5.87 -18.23
C ASP A 68 -23.67 -5.05 -16.93
N ALA A 69 -22.50 -4.67 -16.40
CA ALA A 69 -22.37 -4.15 -15.04
C ALA A 69 -23.13 -2.82 -14.89
N SER A 70 -23.37 -2.13 -16.01
CA SER A 70 -24.15 -0.90 -16.08
C SER A 70 -25.59 -1.06 -15.58
N ILE A 71 -26.19 -2.26 -15.72
CA ILE A 71 -27.55 -2.54 -15.25
C ILE A 71 -27.63 -2.53 -13.71
N TYR A 72 -26.51 -2.78 -13.04
CA TYR A 72 -26.44 -2.92 -11.58
C TYR A 72 -25.88 -1.67 -10.88
N GLU A 73 -25.45 -0.65 -11.64
CA GLU A 73 -25.09 0.69 -11.17
C GLU A 73 -26.32 1.49 -10.75
N THR A 74 -26.94 1.06 -9.66
CA THR A 74 -28.11 1.71 -9.07
C THR A 74 -27.69 2.70 -7.98
N PRO A 75 -28.54 3.68 -7.61
CA PRO A 75 -28.27 4.55 -6.44
C PRO A 75 -28.05 3.76 -5.13
N GLN A 76 -28.64 2.57 -5.04
CA GLN A 76 -28.44 1.65 -3.91
C GLN A 76 -27.04 1.04 -3.92
N TYR A 77 -26.52 0.70 -5.11
CA TYR A 77 -25.15 0.23 -5.29
C TYR A 77 -24.14 1.33 -4.94
N GLU A 78 -24.36 2.58 -5.35
CA GLU A 78 -23.49 3.70 -4.96
C GLU A 78 -23.44 3.89 -3.43
N LYS A 79 -24.60 3.78 -2.77
CA LYS A 79 -24.65 3.80 -1.30
C LYS A 79 -23.90 2.61 -0.68
N PHE A 80 -23.99 1.43 -1.29
CA PHE A 80 -23.24 0.26 -0.85
C PHE A 80 -21.72 0.52 -0.97
N LYS A 81 -21.27 0.99 -2.14
CA LYS A 81 -19.86 1.27 -2.45
C LYS A 81 -19.26 2.29 -1.49
N ALA A 82 -19.99 3.37 -1.19
CA ALA A 82 -19.55 4.40 -0.24
C ALA A 82 -19.38 3.89 1.20
N ASN A 83 -20.08 2.81 1.57
CA ASN A 83 -20.06 2.25 2.94
C ASN A 83 -19.30 0.92 3.01
N LEU A 84 -18.77 0.42 1.90
CA LEU A 84 -18.17 -0.91 1.81
C LEU A 84 -16.95 -1.06 2.74
N SER A 85 -16.04 -0.07 2.76
CA SER A 85 -14.87 -0.12 3.64
C SER A 85 -15.26 -0.15 5.12
N ALA A 86 -16.14 0.77 5.54
CA ALA A 86 -16.63 0.85 6.92
C ALA A 86 -17.38 -0.43 7.34
N TYR A 87 -18.10 -1.07 6.42
CA TYR A 87 -18.73 -2.37 6.65
C TYR A 87 -17.68 -3.47 6.91
N ILE A 88 -16.61 -3.54 6.12
CA ILE A 88 -15.55 -4.54 6.24
C ILE A 88 -14.76 -4.41 7.56
N ASP A 89 -14.64 -3.18 8.06
CA ASP A 89 -13.93 -2.87 9.30
C ASP A 89 -14.86 -2.80 10.52
N ASN A 90 -16.14 -3.15 10.36
CA ASN A 90 -17.18 -3.14 11.40
C ASN A 90 -17.38 -1.77 12.08
N GLU A 91 -17.21 -0.68 11.33
CA GLU A 91 -17.38 0.69 11.81
C GLU A 91 -18.82 1.20 11.65
N LEU A 92 -19.69 0.45 10.96
CA LEU A 92 -21.09 0.81 10.74
C LEU A 92 -21.99 0.43 11.91
N SER A 93 -23.09 1.19 12.06
CA SER A 93 -24.18 0.84 12.97
C SER A 93 -24.83 -0.50 12.57
N ASP A 94 -25.43 -1.22 13.52
CA ASP A 94 -26.17 -2.47 13.24
C ASP A 94 -27.24 -2.30 12.16
N SER A 95 -27.93 -1.15 12.18
CA SER A 95 -28.98 -0.83 11.21
C SER A 95 -28.43 -0.66 9.79
N ASP A 96 -27.22 -0.11 9.65
CA ASP A 96 -26.59 0.10 8.36
C ASP A 96 -25.89 -1.17 7.86
N ASN A 97 -25.31 -1.97 8.76
CA ASN A 97 -24.80 -3.30 8.46
C ASN A 97 -25.86 -4.19 7.79
N ILE A 98 -27.10 -4.17 8.30
CA ILE A 98 -28.21 -4.93 7.71
C ILE A 98 -28.54 -4.41 6.30
N LYS A 99 -28.52 -3.09 6.07
CA LYS A 99 -28.81 -2.50 4.75
C LYS A 99 -27.75 -2.88 3.72
N ILE A 100 -26.46 -2.81 4.09
CA ILE A 100 -25.34 -3.19 3.23
C ILE A 100 -25.42 -4.68 2.86
N LYS A 101 -25.67 -5.56 3.84
CA LYS A 101 -25.90 -6.99 3.60
C LYS A 101 -27.06 -7.22 2.62
N LYS A 102 -28.18 -6.52 2.80
CA LYS A 102 -29.34 -6.66 1.92
C LYS A 102 -28.99 -6.29 0.47
N ILE A 103 -28.26 -5.19 0.27
CA ILE A 103 -27.83 -4.75 -1.06
C ILE A 103 -26.90 -5.78 -1.71
N ALA A 104 -25.91 -6.32 -0.97
CA ALA A 104 -25.00 -7.36 -1.46
C ALA A 104 -25.71 -8.66 -1.85
N ILE A 105 -26.82 -9.00 -1.18
CA ILE A 105 -27.62 -10.18 -1.55
C ILE A 105 -28.39 -9.91 -2.85
N SER A 106 -29.01 -8.72 -2.98
CA SER A 106 -29.87 -8.40 -4.13
C SER A 106 -29.12 -8.01 -5.40
N ASN A 107 -27.91 -7.45 -5.27
CA ASN A 107 -27.14 -6.91 -6.39
C ASN A 107 -25.87 -7.77 -6.63
N PRO A 108 -25.75 -8.46 -7.78
CA PRO A 108 -24.60 -9.30 -8.09
C PRO A 108 -23.28 -8.52 -8.20
N LEU A 109 -23.31 -7.26 -8.64
CA LEU A 109 -22.12 -6.41 -8.68
C LEU A 109 -21.64 -6.08 -7.25
N ALA A 110 -22.56 -5.70 -6.37
CA ALA A 110 -22.25 -5.48 -4.95
C ALA A 110 -21.68 -6.74 -4.26
N ARG A 111 -22.21 -7.92 -4.61
CA ARG A 111 -21.69 -9.20 -4.11
C ARG A 111 -20.25 -9.44 -4.55
N ARG A 112 -19.97 -9.24 -5.84
CA ARG A 112 -18.63 -9.41 -6.41
C ARG A 112 -17.63 -8.48 -5.74
N ASP A 113 -17.98 -7.21 -5.56
CA ASP A 113 -17.12 -6.24 -4.88
C ASP A 113 -16.85 -6.61 -3.41
N LEU A 114 -17.86 -7.15 -2.73
CA LEU A 114 -17.72 -7.65 -1.36
C LEU A 114 -16.76 -8.85 -1.30
N GLU A 115 -16.88 -9.80 -2.22
CA GLU A 115 -15.97 -10.96 -2.30
C GLU A 115 -14.53 -10.51 -2.62
N ASN A 116 -14.38 -9.59 -3.57
CA ASN A 116 -13.09 -9.05 -3.97
C ASN A 116 -12.36 -8.35 -2.80
N ILE A 117 -13.06 -7.53 -2.01
CA ILE A 117 -12.44 -6.84 -0.89
C ILE A 117 -12.04 -7.80 0.25
N TYR A 118 -12.81 -8.86 0.49
CA TYR A 118 -12.43 -9.91 1.44
C TYR A 118 -11.21 -10.72 0.95
N ALA A 119 -11.18 -11.08 -0.33
CA ALA A 119 -10.02 -11.74 -0.93
C ALA A 119 -8.76 -10.87 -0.81
N PHE A 120 -8.88 -9.56 -1.09
CA PHE A 120 -7.80 -8.60 -0.91
C PHE A 120 -7.32 -8.52 0.55
N LYS A 121 -8.24 -8.44 1.52
CA LYS A 121 -7.92 -8.44 2.97
C LYS A 121 -7.16 -9.70 3.38
N GLN A 122 -7.54 -10.87 2.85
CA GLN A 122 -6.85 -12.13 3.11
C GLN A 122 -5.43 -12.13 2.51
N LEU A 123 -5.24 -11.61 1.29
CA LEU A 123 -3.93 -11.48 0.65
C LEU A 123 -3.01 -10.54 1.43
N LEU A 124 -3.53 -9.42 1.92
CA LEU A 124 -2.80 -8.49 2.78
C LEU A 124 -2.37 -9.18 4.08
N GLN A 125 -3.28 -9.88 4.75
CA GLN A 125 -2.97 -10.59 5.98
C GLN A 125 -1.90 -11.67 5.77
N THR A 126 -1.99 -12.40 4.66
CA THR A 126 -1.02 -13.44 4.28
C THR A 126 0.35 -12.83 4.04
N SER A 127 0.41 -11.73 3.29
CA SER A 127 1.66 -11.00 3.00
C SER A 127 2.28 -10.42 4.27
N PHE A 128 1.46 -9.85 5.15
CA PHE A 128 1.89 -9.36 6.45
C PHE A 128 2.45 -10.48 7.32
N ASN A 129 1.72 -11.59 7.47
CA ASN A 129 2.15 -12.74 8.26
C ASN A 129 3.45 -13.35 7.72
N ARG A 130 3.57 -13.46 6.38
CA ARG A 130 4.79 -13.91 5.73
C ARG A 130 5.97 -13.01 6.09
N THR A 131 5.82 -11.70 5.91
CA THR A 131 6.86 -10.71 6.23
C THR A 131 7.23 -10.76 7.72
N LYS A 132 6.23 -10.87 8.60
CA LYS A 132 6.43 -11.03 10.04
C LYS A 132 7.23 -12.29 10.38
N ASN A 133 6.96 -13.41 9.72
CA ASN A 133 7.67 -14.67 9.95
C ASN A 133 9.10 -14.65 9.37
N GLU A 134 9.32 -13.95 8.26
CA GLU A 134 10.65 -13.76 7.66
C GLU A 134 11.52 -12.77 8.48
N LEU A 135 10.88 -11.92 9.30
CA LEU A 135 11.57 -10.99 10.18
C LEU A 135 12.29 -11.75 11.31
N LYS A 136 13.61 -11.96 11.14
CA LYS A 136 14.47 -12.66 12.10
C LYS A 136 14.66 -11.93 13.44
N GLN A 137 14.27 -10.67 13.54
CA GLN A 137 14.46 -9.85 14.75
C GLN A 137 13.15 -9.65 15.50
N ASP A 138 13.13 -10.09 16.75
CA ASP A 138 12.02 -9.83 17.66
C ASP A 138 12.19 -8.47 18.37
N TYR A 139 11.43 -7.49 17.90
CA TYR A 139 11.36 -6.16 18.52
C TYR A 139 10.42 -6.09 19.73
N SER A 140 9.59 -7.12 19.95
CA SER A 140 8.63 -7.13 21.06
C SER A 140 9.35 -7.19 22.40
N ARG A 141 10.38 -8.02 22.51
CA ARG A 141 11.23 -8.12 23.72
C ARG A 141 11.93 -6.79 24.05
N LYS A 142 12.55 -6.14 23.06
CA LYS A 142 13.21 -4.83 23.26
C LYS A 142 12.22 -3.73 23.66
N THR A 143 11.00 -3.76 23.10
CA THR A 143 9.94 -2.81 23.43
C THR A 143 9.40 -3.05 24.84
N LEU A 144 9.16 -4.31 25.21
CA LEU A 144 8.76 -4.72 26.56
C LEU A 144 9.82 -4.33 27.60
N GLU A 145 11.10 -4.59 27.34
CA GLU A 145 12.20 -4.19 28.22
C GLU A 145 12.18 -2.67 28.49
N LYS A 146 11.98 -1.84 27.45
CA LYS A 146 11.85 -0.37 27.61
C LYS A 146 10.61 0.04 28.39
N LEU A 147 9.47 -0.62 28.18
CA LEU A 147 8.24 -0.35 28.92
C LEU A 147 8.37 -0.71 30.41
N TYR A 148 8.97 -1.87 30.71
CA TYR A 148 9.22 -2.29 32.10
C TYR A 148 10.27 -1.43 32.79
N GLN A 149 11.36 -1.04 32.11
CA GLN A 149 12.34 -0.10 32.67
C GLN A 149 11.68 1.25 33.01
N THR A 150 10.84 1.78 32.13
CA THR A 150 10.12 3.04 32.36
C THR A 150 9.19 2.96 33.58
N LYS A 151 8.60 1.79 33.86
CA LYS A 151 7.71 1.57 35.00
C LYS A 151 8.45 1.30 36.32
N ASN A 152 9.65 0.71 36.25
CA ASN A 152 10.43 0.26 37.40
C ASN A 152 11.58 1.19 37.79
N GLU A 153 11.81 2.30 37.08
CA GLU A 153 12.62 3.40 37.60
C GLU A 153 11.89 4.09 38.75
N THR A 154 11.90 3.47 39.94
CA THR A 154 11.87 4.23 41.18
C THR A 154 13.16 5.03 41.24
N LYS A 155 13.18 6.18 40.55
CA LYS A 155 14.26 7.15 40.67
C LYS A 155 14.32 7.55 42.13
N ILE A 156 15.20 6.90 42.91
CA ILE A 156 15.62 7.42 44.20
C ILE A 156 16.07 8.85 43.89
N PRO A 157 15.41 9.87 44.44
CA PRO A 157 15.73 11.26 44.14
C PRO A 157 17.22 11.44 44.37
N GLN A 158 17.91 12.09 43.43
CA GLN A 158 19.37 12.30 43.49
C GLN A 158 19.81 12.89 44.85
N PHE A 159 18.91 13.65 45.49
CA PHE A 159 19.04 14.16 46.85
C PHE A 159 19.30 13.09 47.92
N TYR A 160 18.59 11.95 47.92
CA TYR A 160 18.78 10.92 48.94
C TYR A 160 20.13 10.18 48.77
N LYS A 161 20.64 10.09 47.54
CA LYS A 161 22.01 9.59 47.30
C LYS A 161 23.06 10.53 47.88
N LEU A 162 22.89 11.85 47.70
CA LEU A 162 23.74 12.89 48.29
C LEU A 162 23.65 12.90 49.83
N ALA A 163 22.45 12.80 50.38
CA ALA A 163 22.21 12.76 51.82
C ALA A 163 22.86 11.52 52.47
N GLY A 164 22.81 10.35 51.81
CA GLY A 164 23.48 9.14 52.30
C GLY A 164 25.00 9.30 52.39
N ILE A 165 25.63 9.87 51.36
CA ILE A 165 27.08 10.14 51.36
C ILE A 165 27.44 11.11 52.49
N PHE A 166 26.66 12.18 52.67
CA PHE A 166 26.88 13.15 53.75
C PHE A 166 26.78 12.51 55.14
N MET A 167 25.78 11.64 55.36
CA MET A 167 25.63 10.92 56.63
C MET A 167 26.80 9.97 56.90
N CYS A 168 27.35 9.31 55.88
CA CYS A 168 28.55 8.50 56.03
C CYS A 168 29.75 9.34 56.46
N ILE A 169 29.96 10.51 55.86
CA ILE A 169 31.05 11.42 56.23
C ILE A 169 30.91 11.89 57.68
N LEU A 170 29.68 12.26 58.11
CA LEU A 170 29.43 12.63 59.50
C LEU A 170 29.70 11.49 60.49
N LEU A 171 29.35 10.26 60.15
CA LEU A 171 29.64 9.08 60.97
C LEU A 171 31.16 8.85 61.10
N PHE A 172 31.92 8.96 60.01
CA PHE A 172 33.38 8.85 60.05
C PHE A 172 34.03 9.93 60.93
N MET A 173 33.54 11.18 60.83
CA MET A 173 34.01 12.29 61.67
C MET A 173 33.70 12.03 63.15
N LEU A 174 32.50 11.56 63.48
CA LEU A 174 32.11 11.25 64.86
C LEU A 174 32.93 10.09 65.45
N ILE A 175 33.18 9.03 64.68
CA ILE A 175 34.04 7.92 65.08
C ILE A 175 35.48 8.42 65.33
N GLY A 176 36.00 9.28 64.45
CA GLY A 176 37.32 9.89 64.62
C GLY A 176 37.45 10.72 65.90
N ILE A 177 36.43 11.53 66.20
CA ILE A 177 36.39 12.34 67.43
C ILE A 177 36.28 11.46 68.68
N LEU A 178 35.43 10.42 68.67
CA LEU A 178 35.31 9.49 69.79
C LEU A 178 36.63 8.75 70.09
N ASN A 179 37.34 8.30 69.04
CA ASN A 179 38.66 7.70 69.21
C ASN A 179 39.71 8.69 69.73
N MET A 180 39.58 9.98 69.41
CA MET A 180 40.48 11.01 69.93
C MET A 180 40.19 11.39 71.39
N LEU A 181 38.93 11.32 71.84
CA LEU A 181 38.55 11.58 73.25
C LEU A 181 38.80 10.40 74.19
N ASN A 182 38.88 9.17 73.67
CA ASN A 182 39.19 7.96 74.44
C ASN A 182 40.70 7.66 74.56
N PHE A 183 41.56 8.60 74.15
CA PHE A 183 43.02 8.57 74.33
C PHE A 183 43.45 9.77 75.19
#